data_AF-X0WT51-F1
#
_entry.id   AF-X0WT51-F1
#
_cell.length_a   1.000
_cell.length_b   1.000
_cell.length_c   1.000
_cell.angle_alpha   90.00
_cell.angle_beta   90.00
_cell.angle_gamma   90.00
#
_symmetry.space_group_name_H-M   'P 1'
#
loop_
_entity.id
_entity.type
_entity.pdbx_description
1 polymer ?
#
loop_
_entity_poly.entity_id
_entity_poly.type
_entity_poly.pdbx_seq_one_letter_code
_entity_poly.pdbx_strand_id
1 'polypeptide(L)'
;EDPDEYRAENVFWVPKDARWETLQKRAKEHEVIGQLIDQSMDAIERDNPKLRGVLPRNYARPELDKQRLGELIDLISGISFGKSREQGLDLLGRIYEYFIGEFADAEGKKGGQFYTPRCIVRLLVEMIEPFEGRVFDPCCGSGGMFIQSKVFVEAHQGRFDAISVYGQESNPTTWRLCKMNLAIRGIEGDIRRGDSFTNDLHKDLKADFILANPPFNDSDWRGDQLRDDVRWQYGIPPVSNANYAWIQHFIYHLAPHGII
;
A
#
# COMPACT_ATOMS: atom_id res chain seq x y z
N GLU A 1 -12.02 7.95 26.60
CA GLU A 1 -11.59 7.51 25.26
C GLU A 1 -12.17 6.12 25.06
N ASP A 2 -13.22 6.04 24.25
CA ASP A 2 -13.86 4.78 23.88
C ASP A 2 -13.28 4.32 22.53
N PRO A 3 -12.64 3.15 22.43
CA PRO A 3 -12.14 2.61 21.17
C PRO A 3 -13.17 2.55 20.04
N ASP A 4 -14.47 2.45 20.37
CA ASP A 4 -15.53 2.34 19.37
C ASP A 4 -15.84 3.69 18.69
N GLU A 5 -15.61 4.83 19.35
CA GLU A 5 -15.69 6.16 18.73
C GLU A 5 -14.60 6.36 17.67
N TYR A 6 -13.39 5.83 17.89
CA TYR A 6 -12.30 5.90 16.92
C TYR A 6 -12.57 5.05 15.68
N ARG A 7 -13.15 3.87 15.87
CA ARG A 7 -13.50 2.96 14.76
C ARG A 7 -14.58 3.56 13.85
N ALA A 8 -15.52 4.32 14.41
CA ALA A 8 -16.57 4.98 13.64
C ALA A 8 -16.03 6.05 12.68
N GLU A 9 -14.86 6.64 12.97
CA GLU A 9 -14.18 7.62 12.11
C GLU A 9 -13.06 7.00 11.24
N ASN A 10 -13.01 5.67 11.10
CA ASN A 10 -11.91 4.95 10.42
C ASN A 10 -10.52 5.26 11.01
N VAL A 11 -10.47 5.51 12.32
CA VAL A 11 -9.22 5.78 13.06
C VAL A 11 -8.80 4.52 13.78
N PHE A 12 -7.54 4.12 13.58
CA PHE A 12 -6.97 3.00 14.32
C PHE A 12 -6.84 3.36 15.80
N TRP A 13 -7.19 2.42 16.66
CA TRP A 13 -6.98 2.56 18.10
C TRP A 13 -5.48 2.47 18.40
N VAL A 14 -4.93 3.47 19.09
CA VAL A 14 -3.54 3.45 19.56
C VAL A 14 -3.53 3.34 21.08
N PRO A 15 -3.13 2.18 21.64
CA PRO A 15 -2.99 1.99 23.08
C PRO A 15 -2.09 3.05 23.70
N LYS A 16 -2.35 3.45 24.95
CA LYS A 16 -1.60 4.50 25.64
C LYS A 16 -0.09 4.26 25.63
N ASP A 17 0.31 3.01 25.80
CA ASP A 17 1.72 2.61 25.84
C ASP A 17 2.38 2.64 24.45
N ALA A 18 1.59 2.63 23.38
CA ALA A 18 2.02 2.71 21.98
C ALA A 18 1.90 4.13 21.39
N ARG A 19 1.48 5.13 22.17
CA ARG A 19 1.36 6.53 21.71
C ARG A 19 2.74 7.13 21.49
N TRP A 20 2.85 7.97 20.47
CA TRP A 20 4.11 8.62 20.08
C TRP A 20 4.76 9.37 21.26
N GLU A 21 3.99 10.10 22.06
CA GLU A 21 4.51 10.82 23.23
C GLU A 21 5.19 9.91 24.26
N THR A 22 4.69 8.67 24.41
CA THR A 22 5.28 7.67 25.32
C THR A 22 6.63 7.21 24.80
N LEU A 23 6.74 6.95 23.50
CA LEU A 23 7.99 6.57 22.85
C LEU A 23 9.00 7.73 22.86
N GLN A 24 8.56 8.95 22.59
CA GLN A 24 9.39 10.16 22.59
C GLN A 24 10.03 10.41 23.96
N LYS A 25 9.25 10.32 25.05
CA LYS A 25 9.77 10.49 26.42
C LYS A 25 10.88 9.49 26.77
N ARG A 26 10.87 8.33 26.12
CA ARG A 26 11.79 7.21 26.35
C ARG A 26 12.81 7.04 25.22
N ALA A 27 12.89 7.96 24.26
CA ALA A 27 13.76 7.85 23.08
C ALA A 27 15.26 7.71 23.44
N LYS A 28 15.66 8.27 24.59
CA LYS A 28 17.04 8.20 25.11
C LYS A 28 17.36 6.90 25.85
N GLU A 29 16.38 6.03 26.08
CA GLU A 29 16.59 4.71 26.69
C GLU A 29 17.07 3.71 25.63
N HIS A 30 18.29 3.92 25.11
CA HIS A 30 18.83 3.19 23.96
C HIS A 30 18.82 1.66 24.12
N GLU A 31 18.97 1.14 25.34
CA GLU A 31 18.93 -0.30 25.61
C GLU A 31 17.55 -0.95 25.31
N VAL A 32 16.47 -0.19 25.43
CA VAL A 32 15.10 -0.72 25.36
C VAL A 32 14.25 -0.11 24.25
N ILE A 33 14.64 1.03 23.67
CA ILE A 33 13.80 1.76 22.70
C ILE A 33 13.36 0.89 21.52
N GLY A 34 14.24 0.02 21.00
CA GLY A 34 13.88 -0.93 19.94
C GLY A 34 12.78 -1.91 20.36
N GLN A 35 12.86 -2.43 21.59
CA GLN A 35 11.84 -3.32 22.14
C GLN A 35 10.52 -2.60 22.39
N LEU A 36 10.56 -1.34 22.82
CA LEU A 36 9.36 -0.53 23.03
C LEU A 36 8.61 -0.27 21.73
N ILE A 37 9.33 -0.01 20.64
CA ILE A 37 8.72 0.15 19.31
C ILE A 37 8.09 -1.17 18.89
N ASP A 38 8.82 -2.29 18.96
CA ASP A 38 8.29 -3.61 18.58
C ASP A 38 7.02 -3.97 19.39
N GLN A 39 7.03 -3.73 20.71
CA GLN A 39 5.87 -3.92 21.59
C GLN A 39 4.70 -3.00 21.23
N SER A 40 4.98 -1.76 20.81
CA SER A 40 3.96 -0.81 20.37
C SER A 40 3.29 -1.30 19.09
N MET A 41 4.08 -1.82 18.14
CA MET A 41 3.54 -2.41 16.91
C MET A 41 2.66 -3.62 17.21
N ASP A 42 3.08 -4.50 18.12
CA ASP A 42 2.27 -5.64 18.60
C ASP A 42 0.94 -5.19 19.23
N ALA A 43 0.99 -4.16 20.08
CA ALA A 43 -0.20 -3.64 20.75
C ALA A 43 -1.19 -3.00 19.76
N ILE A 44 -0.69 -2.27 18.76
CA ILE A 44 -1.51 -1.69 17.70
C ILE A 44 -2.16 -2.81 16.87
N GLU A 45 -1.42 -3.82 16.44
CA GLU A 45 -2.02 -4.91 15.66
C GLU A 45 -3.03 -5.75 16.43
N ARG A 46 -2.80 -5.96 17.74
CA ARG A 46 -3.74 -6.68 18.61
C ARG A 46 -5.12 -6.02 18.60
N ASP A 47 -5.15 -4.69 18.70
CA ASP A 47 -6.40 -3.93 18.87
C ASP A 47 -7.01 -3.50 17.52
N ASN A 48 -6.26 -3.66 16.42
CA ASN A 48 -6.66 -3.33 15.05
C ASN A 48 -6.49 -4.53 14.10
N PRO A 49 -7.50 -5.42 13.97
CA PRO A 49 -7.41 -6.62 13.15
C PRO A 49 -7.01 -6.37 11.68
N LYS A 50 -7.38 -5.20 11.12
CA LYS A 50 -7.04 -4.79 9.75
C LYS A 50 -5.53 -4.62 9.50
N LEU A 51 -4.74 -4.43 10.56
CA LEU A 51 -3.28 -4.25 10.51
C LEU A 51 -2.50 -5.52 10.88
N ARG A 52 -3.16 -6.65 11.14
CA ARG A 52 -2.47 -7.89 11.55
C ARG A 52 -1.42 -8.32 10.50
N GLY A 53 -0.18 -8.48 10.94
CA GLY A 53 0.97 -8.89 10.13
C GLY A 53 1.52 -7.79 9.20
N VAL A 54 1.05 -6.55 9.36
CA VAL A 54 1.42 -5.41 8.51
C VAL A 54 2.61 -4.64 9.09
N LEU A 55 2.65 -4.42 10.40
CA LEU A 55 3.63 -3.56 11.05
C LEU A 55 4.96 -4.29 11.28
N PRO A 56 6.11 -3.63 11.03
CA PRO A 56 7.43 -4.22 11.23
C PRO A 56 7.76 -4.39 12.73
N ARG A 57 8.50 -5.45 13.07
CA ARG A 57 8.88 -5.81 14.46
C ARG A 57 10.36 -6.18 14.57
N ASN A 58 11.20 -5.41 13.90
CA ASN A 58 12.63 -5.67 13.77
C ASN A 58 13.49 -4.51 14.32
N TYR A 59 12.93 -3.67 15.19
CA TYR A 59 13.62 -2.53 15.76
C TYR A 59 14.52 -2.93 16.93
N ALA A 60 14.27 -4.05 17.61
CA ALA A 60 15.14 -4.59 18.67
C ALA A 60 16.37 -5.37 18.15
N ARG A 61 16.52 -5.59 16.84
CA ARG A 61 17.61 -6.42 16.29
C ARG A 61 19.01 -5.89 16.65
N PRO A 62 20.01 -6.75 16.92
CA PRO A 62 21.34 -6.31 17.35
C PRO A 62 22.05 -5.37 16.37
N GLU A 63 21.80 -5.52 15.07
CA GLU A 63 22.48 -4.78 14.01
C GLU A 63 21.98 -3.34 13.86
N LEU A 64 20.85 -3.00 14.49
CA LEU A 64 20.29 -1.65 14.43
C LEU A 64 20.83 -0.80 15.59
N ASP A 65 21.57 0.24 15.24
CA ASP A 65 22.07 1.26 16.16
C ASP A 65 20.91 1.93 16.91
N LYS A 66 20.82 1.66 18.21
CA LYS A 66 19.74 2.13 19.08
C LYS A 66 19.88 3.60 19.45
N GLN A 67 21.09 4.15 19.38
CA GLN A 67 21.31 5.57 19.56
C GLN A 67 20.67 6.34 18.40
N ARG A 68 21.00 5.95 17.16
CA ARG A 68 20.39 6.52 15.95
C ARG A 68 18.87 6.36 15.91
N LEU A 69 18.36 5.25 16.43
CA LEU A 69 16.91 5.04 16.53
C LEU A 69 16.24 6.07 17.46
N GLY A 70 16.84 6.34 18.62
CA GLY A 70 16.37 7.40 19.53
C GLY A 70 16.46 8.80 18.91
N GLU A 71 17.59 9.10 18.27
CA GLU A 71 17.81 10.36 17.55
C GLU A 71 16.79 10.56 16.41
N LEU A 72 16.40 9.49 15.71
CA LEU A 72 15.38 9.53 14.67
C LEU A 72 13.99 9.86 15.25
N ILE A 73 13.65 9.33 16.42
CA ILE A 73 12.40 9.68 17.12
C ILE A 73 12.39 11.17 17.48
N ASP A 74 13.49 11.68 18.01
CA ASP A 74 13.62 13.10 18.35
C ASP A 74 13.53 13.99 17.08
N LEU A 75 14.18 13.58 16.00
CA LEU A 75 14.12 14.27 14.70
C LEU A 75 12.68 14.35 14.17
N ILE A 76 11.97 13.22 14.14
CA ILE A 76 10.57 13.18 13.69
C ILE A 76 9.68 14.02 14.61
N SER A 77 9.94 14.00 15.91
CA SER A 77 9.18 14.79 16.89
C SER A 77 9.41 16.30 16.75
N GLY A 78 10.52 16.72 16.16
CA GLY A 78 10.79 18.11 15.81
C GLY A 78 10.02 18.60 14.59
N ILE A 79 9.38 17.71 13.82
CA ILE A 79 8.59 18.05 12.63
C ILE A 79 7.23 18.58 13.08
N SER A 80 6.88 19.80 12.62
CA SER A 80 5.54 20.35 12.83
C SER A 80 4.58 19.77 11.79
N PHE A 81 3.66 18.91 12.21
CA PHE A 81 2.63 18.31 11.35
C PHE A 81 1.42 19.23 11.07
N GLY A 82 1.65 20.53 10.94
CA GLY A 82 0.60 21.51 10.66
C GLY A 82 -0.30 21.84 11.87
N LYS A 83 -1.31 22.70 11.64
CA LYS A 83 -2.20 23.22 12.71
C LYS A 83 -3.50 22.41 12.87
N SER A 84 -3.84 21.59 11.87
CA SER A 84 -5.05 20.76 11.84
C SER A 84 -4.70 19.31 11.57
N ARG A 85 -5.57 18.40 12.01
CA ARG A 85 -5.42 16.95 11.82
C ARG A 85 -5.27 16.57 10.34
N GLU A 86 -6.07 17.18 9.47
CA GLU A 86 -6.07 16.91 8.02
C GLU A 86 -4.74 17.32 7.39
N GLN A 87 -4.22 18.50 7.72
CA GLN A 87 -2.91 18.96 7.24
C GLN A 87 -1.78 18.03 7.70
N GLY A 88 -1.86 17.51 8.93
CA GLY A 88 -0.87 16.57 9.46
C GLY A 88 -0.89 15.22 8.76
N LEU A 89 -2.07 14.66 8.51
CA LEU A 89 -2.22 13.40 7.78
C LEU A 89 -1.76 13.51 6.32
N ASP A 90 -2.09 14.61 5.65
CA ASP A 90 -1.62 14.89 4.29
C ASP A 90 -0.09 15.05 4.24
N LEU A 91 0.51 15.79 5.18
CA LEU A 91 1.96 15.93 5.25
C LEU A 91 2.66 14.58 5.53
N LEU A 92 2.16 13.80 6.49
CA LEU A 92 2.68 12.46 6.79
C LEU A 92 2.59 11.55 5.57
N GLY A 93 1.46 11.57 4.86
CA GLY A 93 1.27 10.81 3.63
C GLY A 93 2.31 11.17 2.56
N ARG A 94 2.57 12.47 2.34
CA ARG A 94 3.56 12.95 1.36
C ARG A 94 4.98 12.58 1.75
N ILE A 95 5.33 12.70 3.03
CA ILE A 95 6.65 12.27 3.55
C ILE A 95 6.82 10.76 3.32
N TYR A 96 5.78 9.97 3.61
CA TYR A 96 5.79 8.53 3.43
C TYR A 96 6.00 8.14 1.95
N GLU A 97 5.28 8.78 1.02
CA GLU A 97 5.47 8.57 -0.43
C GLU A 97 6.85 8.98 -0.92
N TYR A 98 7.37 10.11 -0.42
CA TYR A 98 8.72 10.56 -0.76
C TYR A 98 9.75 9.51 -0.39
N PHE A 99 9.72 9.00 0.85
CA PHE A 99 10.66 7.97 1.29
C PHE A 99 10.49 6.65 0.53
N ILE A 100 9.27 6.25 0.17
CA ILE A 100 9.06 5.07 -0.70
C ILE A 100 9.78 5.26 -2.04
N GLY A 101 9.63 6.44 -2.66
CA GLY A 101 10.32 6.76 -3.92
C GLY A 101 11.84 6.71 -3.77
N GLU A 102 12.40 7.37 -2.76
CA GLU A 102 13.84 7.39 -2.50
C GLU A 102 14.41 5.98 -2.24
N PHE A 103 13.68 5.13 -1.50
CA PHE A 103 14.11 3.75 -1.27
C PHE A 103 14.04 2.88 -2.53
N ALA A 104 13.03 3.08 -3.38
CA ALA A 104 12.94 2.39 -4.66
C ALA A 104 14.11 2.75 -5.59
N ASP A 105 14.48 4.04 -5.63
CA ASP A 105 15.61 4.54 -6.40
C ASP A 105 16.96 4.02 -5.87
N ALA A 106 17.14 4.02 -4.53
CA ALA A 106 18.35 3.56 -3.87
C ALA A 106 18.58 2.04 -3.99
N GLU A 107 17.51 1.23 -3.99
CA GLU A 107 17.62 -0.22 -4.20
C GLU A 107 17.94 -0.59 -5.66
N GLY A 108 18.02 0.38 -6.58
CA GLY A 108 18.32 0.13 -7.99
C GLY A 108 17.22 -0.65 -8.73
N LYS A 109 16.08 -0.85 -8.08
CA LYS A 109 14.92 -1.57 -8.61
C LYS A 109 14.10 -0.63 -9.49
N LYS A 110 14.64 -0.33 -10.68
CA LYS A 110 14.00 0.50 -11.71
C LYS A 110 12.73 -0.10 -12.34
N GLY A 111 12.17 -1.17 -11.77
CA GLY A 111 11.00 -1.87 -12.29
C GLY A 111 9.69 -1.27 -11.79
N GLY A 112 8.66 -1.24 -12.64
CA GLY A 112 7.32 -0.70 -12.32
C GLY A 112 6.63 -1.32 -11.10
N GLN A 113 7.09 -2.49 -10.63
CA GLN A 113 6.56 -3.21 -9.46
C GLN A 113 6.64 -2.44 -8.13
N PHE A 114 7.63 -1.57 -7.93
CA PHE A 114 7.86 -0.97 -6.60
C PHE A 114 7.27 0.42 -6.46
N TYR A 115 7.50 1.28 -7.44
CA TYR A 115 7.06 2.66 -7.42
C TYR A 115 6.82 3.16 -8.85
N THR A 116 5.64 3.72 -9.08
CA THR A 116 5.32 4.42 -10.32
C THR A 116 5.42 5.92 -10.06
N PRO A 117 6.21 6.69 -10.84
CA PRO A 117 6.34 8.12 -10.65
C PRO A 117 4.98 8.83 -10.61
N ARG A 118 4.81 9.75 -9.66
CA ARG A 118 3.53 10.44 -9.41
C ARG A 118 2.91 11.08 -10.65
N CYS A 119 3.72 11.60 -11.58
CA CYS A 119 3.22 12.20 -12.82
C CYS A 119 2.52 11.17 -13.73
N ILE A 120 3.02 9.94 -13.80
CA ILE A 120 2.43 8.85 -14.59
C ILE A 120 1.15 8.37 -13.91
N VAL A 121 1.20 8.12 -12.60
CA VAL A 121 0.03 7.73 -11.81
C VAL A 121 -1.10 8.74 -11.97
N ARG A 122 -0.78 10.04 -11.84
CA ARG A 122 -1.75 11.11 -12.02
C ARG A 122 -2.34 11.10 -13.42
N LEU A 123 -1.52 10.99 -14.45
CA LEU A 123 -2.01 10.94 -15.83
C LEU A 123 -3.01 9.79 -16.03
N LEU A 124 -2.67 8.58 -15.58
CA LEU A 124 -3.54 7.41 -15.74
C LEU A 124 -4.87 7.56 -15.01
N VAL A 125 -4.85 8.06 -13.77
CA VAL A 125 -6.07 8.30 -12.98
C VAL A 125 -6.95 9.37 -13.61
N GLU A 126 -6.38 10.48 -14.09
CA GLU A 126 -7.13 11.56 -14.73
C GLU A 126 -7.72 11.13 -16.09
N MET A 127 -7.15 10.11 -16.75
CA MET A 127 -7.70 9.54 -17.99
C MET A 127 -8.86 8.57 -17.74
N ILE A 128 -8.81 7.82 -16.63
CA ILE A 128 -9.80 6.79 -16.30
C ILE A 128 -10.98 7.36 -15.52
N GLU A 129 -10.77 8.46 -14.78
CA GLU A 129 -11.80 9.18 -14.03
C GLU A 129 -12.61 8.29 -13.08
N PRO A 130 -11.98 7.57 -12.13
CA PRO A 130 -12.69 6.62 -11.27
C PRO A 130 -13.51 7.36 -10.21
N PHE A 131 -14.77 7.69 -10.50
CA PHE A 131 -15.66 8.39 -9.57
C PHE A 131 -16.43 7.46 -8.62
N GLU A 132 -16.85 6.28 -9.09
CA GLU A 132 -17.63 5.30 -8.33
C GLU A 132 -17.42 3.88 -8.86
N GLY A 133 -17.53 2.87 -7.99
CA GLY A 133 -17.40 1.46 -8.38
C GLY A 133 -16.11 0.80 -7.89
N ARG A 134 -15.72 -0.30 -8.56
CA ARG A 134 -14.61 -1.15 -8.12
C ARG A 134 -13.33 -0.78 -8.85
N VAL A 135 -12.33 -0.30 -8.12
CA VAL A 135 -10.99 -0.02 -8.63
C VAL A 135 -10.07 -1.18 -8.25
N PHE A 136 -9.42 -1.77 -9.24
CA PHE A 136 -8.53 -2.92 -9.06
C PHE A 136 -7.13 -2.67 -9.60
N ASP A 137 -6.12 -3.02 -8.80
CA ASP A 137 -4.73 -3.08 -9.23
C ASP A 137 -4.14 -4.46 -8.84
N PRO A 138 -3.98 -5.40 -9.79
CA PRO A 138 -3.47 -6.74 -9.50
C PRO A 138 -1.97 -6.79 -9.25
N CYS A 139 -1.25 -5.66 -9.33
CA CYS A 139 0.17 -5.56 -9.02
C CYS A 139 0.45 -4.23 -8.31
N CYS A 140 -0.29 -4.02 -7.22
CA CYS A 140 -0.51 -2.68 -6.66
C CYS A 140 0.72 -1.98 -6.08
N GLY A 141 1.84 -2.69 -5.94
CA GLY A 141 3.06 -2.12 -5.39
C GLY A 141 2.78 -1.48 -4.03
N SER A 142 3.20 -0.23 -3.87
CA SER A 142 2.98 0.57 -2.66
C SER A 142 1.59 1.25 -2.57
N GLY A 143 0.68 0.97 -3.50
CA GLY A 143 -0.70 1.48 -3.51
C GLY A 143 -0.88 2.88 -4.11
N GLY A 144 0.10 3.37 -4.88
CA GLY A 144 0.08 4.73 -5.45
C GLY A 144 -1.14 5.04 -6.31
N MET A 145 -1.63 4.06 -7.10
CA MET A 145 -2.82 4.22 -7.94
C MET A 145 -4.07 4.54 -7.12
N PHE A 146 -4.27 3.85 -5.99
CA PHE A 146 -5.42 4.06 -5.10
C PHE A 146 -5.39 5.43 -4.42
N ILE A 147 -4.20 5.86 -4.01
CA ILE A 147 -4.01 7.15 -3.35
C ILE A 147 -4.32 8.28 -4.32
N GLN A 148 -3.80 8.18 -5.54
CA GLN A 148 -4.05 9.19 -6.56
C GLN A 148 -5.52 9.19 -7.00
N SER A 149 -6.19 8.02 -7.00
CA SER A 149 -7.63 7.94 -7.22
C SER A 149 -8.41 8.71 -6.15
N LYS A 150 -8.03 8.60 -4.87
CA LYS A 150 -8.62 9.42 -3.80
C LYS A 150 -8.41 10.92 -4.03
N VAL A 151 -7.17 11.32 -4.33
CA VAL A 151 -6.83 12.72 -4.61
C VAL A 151 -7.63 13.27 -5.78
N PHE A 152 -7.81 12.48 -6.85
CA PHE A 152 -8.61 12.85 -8.01
C PHE A 152 -10.07 13.10 -7.63
N VAL A 153 -10.70 12.14 -6.94
CA VAL A 153 -12.11 12.24 -6.55
C VAL A 153 -12.35 13.45 -5.65
N GLU A 154 -11.49 13.67 -4.65
CA GLU A 154 -11.60 14.81 -3.73
C GLU A 154 -11.43 16.15 -4.46
N ALA A 155 -10.46 16.25 -5.40
CA ALA A 155 -10.24 17.44 -6.21
C ALA A 155 -11.45 17.79 -7.11
N HIS A 156 -12.23 16.78 -7.49
CA HIS A 156 -13.44 16.91 -8.32
C HIS A 156 -14.73 16.92 -7.50
N GLN A 157 -14.65 17.16 -6.18
CA GLN A 157 -15.82 17.22 -5.27
C GLN A 157 -16.66 15.93 -5.24
N GLY A 158 -16.06 14.81 -5.62
CA GLY A 158 -16.68 13.49 -5.56
C GLY A 158 -16.57 12.85 -4.18
N ARG A 159 -17.11 11.65 -4.07
CA ARG A 159 -17.21 10.86 -2.84
C ARG A 159 -16.37 9.60 -2.93
N PHE A 160 -15.21 9.59 -2.25
CA PHE A 160 -14.30 8.44 -2.33
C PHE A 160 -14.89 7.16 -1.70
N ASP A 161 -15.89 7.28 -0.83
CA ASP A 161 -16.60 6.14 -0.27
C ASP A 161 -17.53 5.43 -1.28
N ALA A 162 -17.74 6.02 -2.47
CA ALA A 162 -18.36 5.34 -3.61
C ALA A 162 -17.40 4.36 -4.31
N ILE A 163 -16.11 4.33 -3.93
CA ILE A 163 -15.09 3.46 -4.52
C ILE A 163 -14.75 2.31 -3.58
N SER A 164 -14.75 1.10 -4.14
CA SER A 164 -14.24 -0.10 -3.48
C SER A 164 -12.87 -0.45 -4.04
N VAL A 165 -11.85 -0.45 -3.18
CA VAL A 165 -10.46 -0.72 -3.56
C VAL A 165 -10.12 -2.20 -3.42
N TYR A 166 -9.57 -2.78 -4.48
CA TYR A 166 -9.06 -4.14 -4.52
C TYR A 166 -7.64 -4.13 -5.04
N GLY A 167 -6.76 -4.94 -4.45
CA GLY A 167 -5.41 -5.07 -4.97
C GLY A 167 -4.72 -6.35 -4.59
N GLN A 168 -3.65 -6.64 -5.31
CA GLN A 168 -2.80 -7.79 -5.04
C GLN A 168 -1.33 -7.42 -5.21
N GLU A 169 -0.49 -7.91 -4.32
CA GLU A 169 0.96 -7.70 -4.35
C GLU A 169 1.68 -8.99 -3.90
N SER A 170 2.68 -9.40 -4.68
CA SER A 170 3.40 -10.65 -4.43
C SER A 170 4.53 -10.47 -3.41
N ASN A 171 5.19 -9.31 -3.40
CA ASN A 171 6.27 -9.00 -2.49
C ASN A 171 5.73 -8.68 -1.08
N PRO A 172 6.07 -9.47 -0.04
CA PRO A 172 5.54 -9.26 1.30
C PRO A 172 5.89 -7.91 1.92
N THR A 173 7.05 -7.33 1.58
CA THR A 173 7.46 -6.01 2.07
C THR A 173 6.66 -4.92 1.38
N THR A 174 6.56 -4.96 0.05
CA THR A 174 5.78 -4.01 -0.75
C THR A 174 4.29 -4.05 -0.36
N TRP A 175 3.75 -5.24 -0.14
CA TRP A 175 2.37 -5.42 0.35
C TRP A 175 2.13 -4.72 1.71
N ARG A 176 3.07 -4.82 2.66
CA ARG A 176 2.98 -4.11 3.94
C ARG A 176 3.03 -2.60 3.74
N LEU A 177 3.89 -2.11 2.84
CA LEU A 177 3.94 -0.68 2.50
C LEU A 177 2.59 -0.21 1.96
N CYS A 178 1.97 -0.94 1.01
CA CYS A 178 0.63 -0.62 0.51
C CYS A 178 -0.40 -0.52 1.64
N LYS A 179 -0.49 -1.56 2.48
CA LYS A 179 -1.43 -1.60 3.62
C LYS A 179 -1.24 -0.41 4.57
N MET A 180 0.01 -0.06 4.90
CA MET A 180 0.31 1.12 5.72
C MET A 180 -0.03 2.44 5.01
N ASN A 181 0.27 2.54 3.71
CA ASN A 181 0.03 3.74 2.91
C ASN A 181 -1.46 4.09 2.82
N LEU A 182 -2.30 3.07 2.61
CA LEU A 182 -3.76 3.19 2.62
C LEU A 182 -4.28 3.55 4.02
N ALA A 183 -3.76 2.89 5.06
CA ALA A 183 -4.12 3.14 6.46
C ALA A 183 -3.87 4.59 6.89
N ILE A 184 -2.72 5.18 6.53
CA ILE A 184 -2.38 6.59 6.84
C ILE A 184 -3.40 7.56 6.22
N ARG A 185 -3.95 7.20 5.05
CA ARG A 185 -4.92 8.02 4.31
C ARG A 185 -6.38 7.65 4.57
N GLY A 186 -6.65 6.73 5.50
CA GLY A 186 -8.00 6.26 5.78
C GLY A 186 -8.69 5.61 4.58
N ILE A 187 -7.92 4.97 3.69
CA ILE A 187 -8.46 4.22 2.55
C ILE A 187 -8.67 2.78 2.99
N GLU A 188 -9.90 2.30 2.89
CA GLU A 188 -10.22 0.89 3.06
C GLU A 188 -10.05 0.14 1.74
N GLY A 189 -9.46 -1.05 1.79
CA GLY A 189 -9.29 -1.88 0.59
C GLY A 189 -8.96 -3.34 0.91
N ASP A 190 -9.40 -4.23 0.02
CA ASP A 190 -9.08 -5.66 0.03
C ASP A 190 -7.76 -5.90 -0.72
N ILE A 191 -6.66 -5.66 0.00
CA ILE A 191 -5.29 -5.83 -0.52
C ILE A 191 -4.73 -7.19 -0.08
N ARG A 192 -4.60 -8.10 -1.04
CA ARG A 192 -4.20 -9.49 -0.79
C ARG A 192 -2.73 -9.72 -1.13
N ARG A 193 -2.08 -10.61 -0.38
CA ARG A 193 -0.67 -10.97 -0.59
C ARG A 193 -0.56 -12.28 -1.37
N GLY A 194 -0.03 -12.24 -2.58
CA GLY A 194 0.14 -13.41 -3.42
C GLY A 194 0.51 -13.05 -4.85
N ASP A 195 1.01 -14.03 -5.60
CA ASP A 195 1.31 -13.88 -7.03
C ASP A 195 0.00 -13.90 -7.86
N SER A 196 -0.24 -12.86 -8.66
CA SER A 196 -1.51 -12.66 -9.37
C SER A 196 -1.73 -13.65 -10.50
N PHE A 197 -0.65 -14.26 -11.01
CA PHE A 197 -0.76 -15.32 -12.00
C PHE A 197 -1.05 -16.67 -11.34
N THR A 198 -0.17 -17.17 -10.50
CA THR A 198 -0.24 -18.53 -9.95
C THR A 198 -1.19 -18.66 -8.77
N ASN A 199 -1.54 -17.56 -8.11
CA ASN A 199 -2.50 -17.53 -7.02
C ASN A 199 -3.31 -16.24 -7.07
N ASP A 200 -4.13 -16.10 -8.12
CA ASP A 200 -5.14 -15.05 -8.19
C ASP A 200 -6.07 -15.15 -6.97
N LEU A 201 -6.00 -14.16 -6.08
CA LEU A 201 -6.82 -14.13 -4.89
C LEU A 201 -8.14 -13.39 -5.14
N HIS A 202 -8.33 -12.72 -6.27
CA HIS A 202 -9.55 -11.99 -6.62
C HIS A 202 -10.28 -12.62 -7.82
N LYS A 203 -10.24 -13.96 -7.95
CA LYS A 203 -10.71 -14.73 -9.12
C LYS A 203 -12.08 -14.33 -9.70
N ASP A 204 -13.01 -14.00 -8.83
CA ASP A 204 -14.40 -13.67 -9.19
C ASP A 204 -14.65 -12.15 -9.33
N LEU A 205 -13.64 -11.33 -9.04
CA LEU A 205 -13.74 -9.88 -9.16
C LEU A 205 -13.85 -9.48 -10.63
N LYS A 206 -14.90 -8.71 -10.94
CA LYS A 206 -15.01 -7.91 -12.15
C LYS A 206 -14.96 -6.44 -11.74
N ALA A 207 -13.88 -5.75 -12.07
CA ALA A 207 -13.65 -4.36 -11.70
C ALA A 207 -14.21 -3.41 -12.76
N ASP A 208 -14.67 -2.25 -12.32
CA ASP A 208 -15.14 -1.19 -13.20
C ASP A 208 -13.96 -0.36 -13.71
N PHE A 209 -12.88 -0.30 -12.93
CA PHE A 209 -11.61 0.32 -13.34
C PHE A 209 -10.45 -0.58 -12.98
N ILE A 210 -9.53 -0.80 -13.93
CA ILE A 210 -8.24 -1.43 -13.64
C ILE A 210 -7.14 -0.41 -13.93
N LEU A 211 -6.35 -0.10 -12.91
CA LEU A 211 -5.26 0.87 -12.96
C LEU A 211 -4.02 0.16 -12.44
N ALA A 212 -3.05 -0.13 -13.30
CA ALA A 212 -1.90 -0.96 -12.93
C ALA A 212 -0.62 -0.56 -13.67
N ASN A 213 0.52 -0.81 -13.05
CA ASN A 213 1.84 -0.71 -13.68
C ASN A 213 2.64 -2.00 -13.43
N PRO A 214 2.38 -3.06 -14.22
CA PRO A 214 3.00 -4.35 -14.00
C PRO A 214 4.52 -4.33 -14.24
N PRO A 215 5.27 -5.34 -13.75
CA PRO A 215 6.64 -5.54 -14.19
C PRO A 215 6.73 -5.68 -15.70
N PHE A 216 7.60 -4.86 -16.30
CA PHE A 216 7.90 -4.97 -17.72
C PHE A 216 8.82 -6.15 -18.00
N ASN A 217 8.47 -6.93 -19.03
CA ASN A 217 9.30 -8.02 -19.57
C ASN A 217 9.70 -9.07 -18.53
N ASP A 218 8.83 -9.32 -17.55
CA ASP A 218 9.06 -10.36 -16.56
C ASP A 218 9.11 -11.74 -17.25
N SER A 219 10.24 -12.43 -17.11
CA SER A 219 10.43 -13.78 -17.65
C SER A 219 10.25 -14.87 -16.59
N ASP A 220 10.11 -14.51 -15.31
CA ASP A 220 9.98 -15.44 -14.17
C ASP A 220 8.55 -15.46 -13.61
N TRP A 221 7.56 -15.33 -14.48
CA TRP A 221 6.13 -15.29 -14.13
C TRP A 221 5.45 -16.67 -14.12
N ARG A 222 6.22 -17.75 -14.23
CA ARG A 222 5.75 -19.16 -14.22
C ARG A 222 4.74 -19.51 -15.33
N GLY A 223 4.89 -18.89 -16.50
CA GLY A 223 4.01 -19.10 -17.65
C GLY A 223 4.01 -20.53 -18.24
N ASP A 224 5.04 -21.32 -17.94
CA ASP A 224 5.13 -22.74 -18.29
C ASP A 224 4.08 -23.59 -17.55
N GLN A 225 3.68 -23.18 -16.35
CA GLN A 225 2.72 -23.90 -15.51
C GLN A 225 1.27 -23.47 -15.78
N LEU A 226 1.09 -22.41 -16.56
CA LEU A 226 -0.21 -21.75 -16.79
C LEU A 226 -0.71 -21.94 -18.22
N ARG A 227 -0.21 -22.90 -19.00
CA ARG A 227 -0.53 -22.99 -20.45
C ARG A 227 -2.04 -23.11 -20.74
N ASP A 228 -2.78 -23.77 -19.86
CA ASP A 228 -4.23 -24.02 -20.00
C ASP A 228 -5.10 -23.08 -19.13
N ASP A 229 -4.55 -21.96 -18.66
CA ASP A 229 -5.28 -21.02 -17.82
C ASP A 229 -6.46 -20.37 -18.56
N VAL A 230 -7.60 -20.26 -17.87
CA VAL A 230 -8.84 -19.70 -18.40
C VAL A 230 -8.72 -18.24 -18.86
N ARG A 231 -7.70 -17.51 -18.38
CA ARG A 231 -7.43 -16.12 -18.77
C ARG A 231 -6.95 -15.97 -20.21
N TRP A 232 -6.39 -17.02 -20.82
CA TRP A 232 -5.73 -16.94 -22.14
C TRP A 232 -6.70 -17.05 -23.33
N GLN A 233 -7.71 -16.18 -23.37
CA GLN A 233 -8.74 -16.18 -24.44
C GLN A 233 -8.22 -15.67 -25.80
N TYR A 234 -7.10 -14.94 -25.81
CA TYR A 234 -6.52 -14.31 -27.00
C TYR A 234 -5.20 -14.95 -27.43
N GLY A 235 -4.96 -16.19 -26.97
CA GLY A 235 -3.74 -16.94 -27.22
C GLY A 235 -2.84 -17.01 -25.99
N ILE A 236 -2.03 -18.07 -25.93
CA ILE A 236 -1.19 -18.35 -24.76
C ILE A 236 0.01 -17.40 -24.75
N PRO A 237 0.22 -16.60 -23.68
CA PRO A 237 1.36 -15.70 -23.58
C PRO A 237 2.71 -16.42 -23.68
N PRO A 238 3.77 -15.73 -24.18
CA PRO A 238 5.11 -16.29 -24.21
C PRO A 238 5.67 -16.44 -22.78
N VAL A 239 6.23 -17.61 -22.47
CA VAL A 239 6.82 -17.89 -21.14
C VAL A 239 7.95 -16.91 -20.81
N SER A 240 8.68 -16.42 -21.82
CA SER A 240 9.77 -15.46 -21.64
C SER A 240 9.34 -14.02 -21.36
N ASN A 241 8.04 -13.69 -21.42
CA ASN A 241 7.58 -12.31 -21.21
C ASN A 241 6.10 -12.22 -20.76
N ALA A 242 5.88 -11.70 -19.55
CA ALA A 242 4.56 -11.58 -18.93
C ALA A 242 3.68 -10.45 -19.46
N ASN A 243 4.15 -9.55 -20.35
CA ASN A 243 3.40 -8.35 -20.73
C ASN A 243 1.99 -8.68 -21.26
N TYR A 244 1.88 -9.66 -22.16
CA TYR A 244 0.58 -10.11 -22.68
C TYR A 244 -0.22 -10.96 -21.68
N ALA A 245 0.45 -11.58 -20.70
CA ALA A 245 -0.23 -12.25 -19.60
C ALA A 245 -0.94 -11.23 -18.70
N TRP A 246 -0.29 -10.09 -18.40
CA TRP A 246 -0.90 -8.99 -17.66
C TRP A 246 -2.12 -8.40 -18.37
N ILE A 247 -2.00 -8.10 -19.67
CA ILE A 247 -3.13 -7.58 -20.47
C ILE A 247 -4.33 -8.53 -20.40
N GLN A 248 -4.11 -9.83 -20.61
CA GLN A 248 -5.20 -10.81 -20.55
C GLN A 248 -5.75 -10.99 -19.13
N HIS A 249 -4.91 -10.85 -18.09
CA HIS A 249 -5.37 -10.83 -16.70
C HIS A 249 -6.25 -9.61 -16.42
N PHE A 250 -5.91 -8.42 -16.93
CA PHE A 250 -6.76 -7.23 -16.80
C PHE A 250 -8.10 -7.46 -17.50
N ILE A 251 -8.10 -7.92 -18.75
CA ILE A 251 -9.34 -8.21 -19.50
C ILE A 251 -10.19 -9.25 -18.76
N TYR A 252 -9.58 -10.29 -18.21
CA TYR A 252 -10.30 -11.28 -17.43
C TYR A 252 -11.02 -10.67 -16.22
N HIS A 253 -10.40 -9.73 -15.51
CA HIS A 253 -11.02 -9.05 -14.37
C HIS A 253 -11.85 -7.83 -14.76
N LEU A 254 -12.01 -7.51 -16.03
CA LEU A 254 -12.75 -6.31 -16.43
C LEU A 254 -14.26 -6.58 -16.43
N ALA A 255 -15.04 -5.66 -15.86
CA ALA A 255 -16.49 -5.65 -16.02
C ALA A 255 -16.88 -5.33 -17.49
N PRO A 256 -18.08 -5.71 -17.96
CA PRO A 256 -18.50 -5.45 -19.34
C PRO A 256 -18.47 -3.97 -19.79
N HIS A 257 -18.53 -3.03 -18.84
CA HIS A 257 -18.44 -1.58 -19.07
C HIS A 257 -17.21 -0.95 -18.41
N GLY A 258 -16.25 -1.78 -17.99
CA GLY A 258 -15.08 -1.31 -17.29
C GLY A 258 -14.05 -0.66 -18.23
N ILE A 259 -13.15 0.11 -17.63
CA ILE A 259 -12.05 0.80 -18.30
C ILE A 259 -10.72 0.27 -17.74
N ILE A 260 -9.73 0.03 -18.62
CA ILE A 260 -8.36 -0.39 -18.29
C ILE A 260 -7.32 0.46 -19.00
#